data_AF-A0A6B2V211-F1
#
_entry.id   AF-A0A6B2V211-F1
#
_cell.length_a   1.000
_cell.length_b   1.000
_cell.length_c   1.000
_cell.angle_alpha   90.00
_cell.angle_beta   90.00
_cell.angle_gamma   90.00
#
_symmetry.space_group_name_H-M   'P 1'
#
loop_
_entity.id
_entity.type
_entity.pdbx_description
1 polymer ?
#
loop_
_entity_poly.entity_id
_entity_poly.type
_entity_poly.pdbx_seq_one_letter_code
_entity_poly.pdbx_strand_id
1 'polypeptide(L)'
;PVAAGVLRAAARHIAESAAAVCPPEGEPLIALTGGLFKTGEPLLVPLERELTARLPHARRVTAEGDPLHGCALLAAELTGGALALPGDEKMLYVPPAQRV
;
A
#
# COMPACT_ATOMS: atom_id res chain seq x y z
N PRO A 1 -4.02 -17.51 24.85
CA PRO A 1 -4.77 -17.71 23.59
C PRO A 1 -3.89 -17.51 22.34
N VAL A 2 -4.02 -18.40 21.35
CA VAL A 2 -3.16 -18.47 20.13
C VAL A 2 -3.44 -17.31 19.16
N ALA A 3 -4.71 -17.00 18.88
CA ALA A 3 -5.08 -15.98 17.89
C ALA A 3 -4.49 -14.59 18.21
N ALA A 4 -4.53 -14.18 19.48
CA ALA A 4 -3.90 -12.93 19.94
C ALA A 4 -2.37 -12.94 19.82
N GLY A 5 -1.74 -14.12 19.87
CA GLY A 5 -0.30 -14.28 19.58
C GLY A 5 0.00 -14.04 18.10
N VAL A 6 -0.81 -14.64 17.21
CA VAL A 6 -0.68 -14.48 15.76
C VAL A 6 -0.84 -13.01 15.34
N LEU A 7 -1.87 -12.32 15.84
CA LEU A 7 -2.10 -10.91 15.49
C LEU A 7 -0.97 -9.98 15.97
N ARG A 8 -0.39 -10.23 17.15
CA ARG A 8 0.79 -9.49 17.62
C ARG A 8 2.02 -9.76 16.76
N ALA A 9 2.24 -11.00 16.35
CA ALA A 9 3.34 -11.34 15.44
C ALA A 9 3.15 -10.68 14.07
N ALA A 10 1.92 -10.67 13.53
CA ALA A 10 1.60 -9.99 12.28
C ALA A 10 1.86 -8.47 12.38
N ALA A 11 1.38 -7.81 13.43
CA ALA A 11 1.64 -6.39 13.68
C ALA A 11 3.14 -6.06 13.68
N ARG A 12 3.95 -6.87 14.38
CA ARG A 12 5.41 -6.71 14.40
C ARG A 12 6.03 -6.84 13.02
N HIS A 13 5.72 -7.89 12.27
CA HIS A 13 6.29 -8.11 10.94
C HIS A 13 5.89 -7.02 9.93
N ILE A 14 4.65 -6.49 10.03
CA ILE A 14 4.21 -5.35 9.22
C ILE A 14 5.06 -4.12 9.54
N ALA A 15 5.27 -3.80 10.81
CA ALA A 15 6.07 -2.65 11.21
C ALA A 15 7.57 -2.81 10.85
N GLU A 16 8.11 -4.02 10.93
CA GLU A 16 9.47 -4.34 10.47
C GLU A 16 9.63 -4.15 8.96
N SER A 17 8.64 -4.61 8.19
CA SER A 17 8.62 -4.42 6.72
C SER A 17 8.54 -2.94 6.36
N ALA A 18 7.69 -2.18 7.05
CA ALA A 18 7.61 -0.73 6.88
C ALA A 18 8.94 -0.05 7.22
N ALA A 19 9.58 -0.44 8.33
CA ALA A 19 10.85 0.15 8.75
C ALA A 19 11.99 -0.15 7.77
N ALA A 20 11.98 -1.31 7.14
CA ALA A 20 13.00 -1.68 6.15
C ALA A 20 12.98 -0.83 4.87
N VAL A 21 11.82 -0.25 4.52
CA VAL A 21 11.65 0.57 3.30
C VAL A 21 11.46 2.06 3.58
N CYS A 22 11.22 2.43 4.84
CA CYS A 22 10.99 3.82 5.22
C CYS A 22 12.28 4.64 5.05
N PRO A 23 12.22 5.80 4.37
CA PRO A 23 13.35 6.72 4.32
C PRO A 23 13.85 7.11 5.73
N PRO A 24 15.17 7.22 5.92
CA PRO A 24 15.74 7.58 7.23
C PRO A 24 15.46 9.02 7.64
N GLU A 25 15.15 9.90 6.68
CA GLU A 25 14.92 11.33 6.89
C GLU A 25 13.65 11.80 6.16
N GLY A 26 13.20 13.01 6.51
CA GLY A 26 11.99 13.64 5.96
C GLY A 26 10.73 13.32 6.76
N GLU A 27 9.57 13.48 6.10
CA GLU A 27 8.24 13.24 6.68
C GLU A 27 7.55 12.07 5.97
N PRO A 28 8.03 10.82 6.14
CA PRO A 28 7.47 9.68 5.44
C PRO A 28 6.02 9.44 5.88
N LEU A 29 5.15 9.15 4.91
CA LEU A 29 3.74 8.87 5.15
C LEU A 29 3.48 7.37 5.12
N ILE A 30 2.70 6.87 6.07
CA ILE A 30 2.31 5.46 6.13
C ILE A 30 0.79 5.35 6.07
N ALA A 31 0.29 4.72 5.00
CA ALA A 31 -1.09 4.29 4.87
C ALA A 31 -1.20 2.77 5.12
N LEU A 32 -2.33 2.31 5.66
CA LEU A 32 -2.62 0.87 5.75
C LEU A 32 -3.71 0.53 4.74
N THR A 33 -3.42 -0.40 3.84
CA THR A 33 -4.29 -0.77 2.72
C THR A 33 -4.65 -2.25 2.77
N GLY A 34 -5.89 -2.59 2.45
CA GLY A 34 -6.33 -3.98 2.33
C GLY A 34 -7.21 -4.47 3.47
N GLY A 35 -7.84 -5.63 3.25
CA GLY A 35 -8.93 -6.12 4.11
C GLY A 35 -8.51 -6.54 5.52
N LEU A 36 -7.24 -6.88 5.72
CA LEU A 36 -6.72 -7.35 7.02
C LEU A 36 -6.92 -6.30 8.14
N PHE A 37 -6.81 -5.02 7.81
CA PHE A 37 -6.96 -3.93 8.78
C PHE A 37 -8.41 -3.75 9.26
N LYS A 38 -9.39 -4.39 8.61
CA LYS A 38 -10.79 -4.46 9.06
C LYS A 38 -10.98 -5.36 10.29
N THR A 39 -9.96 -6.14 10.69
CA THR A 39 -9.97 -6.89 11.97
C THR A 39 -10.07 -5.97 13.19
N GLY A 40 -9.73 -4.68 13.06
CA GLY A 40 -9.89 -3.68 14.10
C GLY A 40 -8.83 -3.75 15.20
N GLU A 41 -9.20 -3.31 16.40
CA GLU A 41 -8.28 -3.15 17.54
C GLU A 41 -7.34 -4.34 17.82
N PRO A 42 -7.77 -5.62 17.69
CA PRO A 42 -6.87 -6.76 17.91
C PRO A 42 -5.60 -6.76 17.06
N LEU A 43 -5.63 -6.11 15.88
CA LEU A 43 -4.47 -5.89 15.03
C LEU A 43 -3.96 -4.44 15.10
N LEU A 44 -4.85 -3.45 15.09
CA LEU A 44 -4.47 -2.05 14.98
C LEU A 44 -3.73 -1.53 16.21
N VAL A 45 -4.13 -1.94 17.42
CA VAL A 45 -3.46 -1.51 18.66
C VAL A 45 -2.01 -2.01 18.74
N PRO A 46 -1.71 -3.31 18.54
CA PRO A 46 -0.31 -3.75 18.54
C PRO A 46 0.47 -3.17 17.35
N LEU A 47 -0.14 -2.98 16.18
CA LEU A 47 0.54 -2.38 15.04
C LEU A 47 0.97 -0.93 15.30
N GLU A 48 0.08 -0.12 15.87
CA GLU A 48 0.42 1.27 16.22
C GLU A 48 1.58 1.34 17.21
N ARG A 49 1.63 0.44 18.20
CA ARG A 49 2.77 0.36 19.13
C ARG A 49 4.08 0.03 18.43
N GLU A 50 4.07 -0.95 17.53
CA GLU A 50 5.28 -1.38 16.82
C GLU A 50 5.75 -0.31 15.81
N LEU A 51 4.83 0.40 15.17
CA LEU A 51 5.12 1.53 14.27
C LEU A 51 5.68 2.72 15.04
N THR A 52 5.06 3.16 16.13
CA THR A 52 5.56 4.27 16.95
C THR A 52 6.95 3.97 17.54
N ALA A 53 7.21 2.71 17.90
CA ALA A 53 8.52 2.31 18.42
C ALA A 53 9.63 2.32 17.35
N ARG A 54 9.32 1.97 16.09
CA ARG A 54 10.33 1.83 15.01
C ARG A 54 10.45 3.06 14.12
N LEU A 55 9.33 3.76 13.90
CA LEU A 55 9.16 4.83 12.94
C LEU A 55 8.48 6.05 13.60
N PRO A 56 9.06 6.60 14.69
CA PRO A 56 8.46 7.72 15.41
C PRO A 56 8.35 9.00 14.57
N HIS A 57 9.15 9.11 13.50
CA HIS A 57 9.13 10.22 12.55
C HIS A 57 8.13 10.06 11.40
N ALA A 58 7.57 8.87 11.22
CA ALA A 58 6.63 8.62 10.13
C ALA A 58 5.20 8.99 10.53
N ARG A 59 4.48 9.65 9.62
CA ARG A 59 3.10 10.08 9.87
C ARG A 59 2.10 9.09 9.31
N ARG A 60 1.16 8.65 10.16
CA ARG A 60 0.01 7.84 9.76
C ARG A 60 -0.95 8.69 8.92
N VAL A 61 -1.36 8.17 7.77
CA VAL A 61 -2.37 8.80 6.90
C VAL A 61 -3.43 7.79 6.50
N THR A 62 -4.61 8.30 6.14
CA THR A 62 -5.66 7.48 5.52
C THR A 62 -5.17 7.04 4.15
N ALA A 63 -5.42 5.77 3.80
CA ALA A 63 -5.17 5.30 2.45
C ALA A 63 -6.03 6.07 1.45
N GLU A 64 -5.43 6.49 0.34
CA GLU A 64 -6.14 7.14 -0.74
C GLU A 64 -6.76 6.10 -1.68
N GLY A 65 -8.05 6.26 -1.96
CA GLY A 65 -8.79 5.43 -2.89
C GLY A 65 -8.87 3.95 -2.50
N ASP A 66 -9.34 3.16 -3.46
CA ASP A 66 -9.37 1.70 -3.39
C ASP A 66 -8.74 1.11 -4.67
N PRO A 67 -8.57 -0.21 -4.76
CA PRO A 67 -7.98 -0.82 -5.95
C PRO A 67 -8.73 -0.48 -7.26
N LEU A 68 -10.06 -0.31 -7.22
CA LEU A 68 -10.84 0.05 -8.41
C LEU A 68 -10.59 1.51 -8.80
N HIS A 69 -10.47 2.42 -7.83
CA HIS A 69 -10.09 3.80 -8.06
C HIS A 69 -8.73 3.89 -8.77
N GLY A 70 -7.73 3.11 -8.32
CA GLY A 70 -6.44 3.00 -8.97
C GLY A 70 -6.54 2.51 -10.41
N CYS A 71 -7.35 1.48 -10.68
CA CYS A 71 -7.59 0.98 -12.04
C CYS A 71 -8.21 2.04 -12.96
N ALA A 72 -9.18 2.82 -12.45
CA ALA A 72 -9.83 3.87 -13.22
C ALA A 72 -8.87 5.00 -13.59
N LEU A 73 -7.99 5.40 -12.66
CA LEU A 73 -6.93 6.38 -12.93
C LEU A 73 -5.98 5.88 -14.02
N LEU A 74 -5.51 4.63 -13.91
CA LEU A 74 -4.63 4.03 -14.92
C LEU A 74 -5.29 3.99 -16.31
N ALA A 75 -6.57 3.60 -16.40
CA ALA A 75 -7.29 3.56 -17.66
C ALA A 75 -7.46 4.94 -18.30
N ALA A 76 -7.74 5.97 -17.48
CA ALA A 76 -7.84 7.35 -17.96
C ALA A 76 -6.51 7.88 -18.52
N GLU A 77 -5.41 7.67 -17.78
CA GLU A 77 -4.07 8.10 -18.21
C GLU A 77 -3.57 7.35 -19.46
N LEU A 78 -3.89 6.06 -19.58
CA LEU A 78 -3.62 5.28 -20.80
C LEU A 78 -4.39 5.83 -22.00
N THR A 79 -5.66 6.17 -21.82
CA THR A 79 -6.50 6.73 -22.89
C THR A 79 -6.00 8.11 -23.33
N GLY A 80 -5.47 8.90 -22.40
CA GLY A 80 -4.86 10.21 -22.67
C GLY A 80 -3.42 10.17 -23.18
N GLY A 81 -2.77 9.00 -23.20
CA GLY A 81 -1.35 8.87 -23.56
C GLY A 81 -0.39 9.53 -22.56
N ALA A 82 -0.84 9.77 -21.33
CA ALA A 82 -0.10 10.50 -20.29
C ALA A 82 0.50 9.57 -19.23
N LEU A 83 0.20 8.27 -19.26
CA LEU A 83 0.75 7.31 -18.31
C LEU A 83 2.27 7.17 -18.50
N ALA A 84 3.04 7.63 -17.50
CA ALA A 84 4.52 7.59 -17.51
C ALA A 84 5.12 6.27 -16.99
N LEU A 85 4.31 5.23 -16.76
CA LEU A 85 4.80 3.93 -16.34
C LEU A 85 5.50 3.22 -17.50
N PRO A 86 6.63 2.53 -17.26
CA PRO A 86 7.34 1.81 -18.31
C PRO A 86 6.45 0.70 -18.87
N GLY A 87 6.36 0.61 -20.19
CA GLY A 87 5.76 -0.54 -20.86
C GLY A 87 6.67 -1.78 -20.75
N ASP A 88 6.07 -2.95 -20.61
CA ASP A 88 6.75 -4.24 -20.72
C ASP A 88 6.16 -4.98 -21.93
N GLU A 89 7.02 -5.38 -22.87
CA GLU A 89 6.65 -6.06 -24.11
C GLU A 89 5.94 -7.41 -23.89
N LYS A 90 6.09 -8.01 -22.70
CA LYS A 90 5.44 -9.27 -22.31
C LYS A 90 4.08 -9.05 -21.64
N MET A 91 3.72 -7.82 -21.32
CA MET A 91 2.43 -7.50 -20.72
C MET A 91 1.32 -7.48 -21.78
N LEU A 92 0.11 -7.82 -21.35
CA LEU A 92 -1.08 -7.73 -22.21
C LEU A 92 -1.28 -6.29 -22.66
N TYR A 93 -1.24 -6.03 -23.97
CA TYR A 93 -1.50 -4.71 -24.55
C TYR A 93 -2.71 -4.74 -25.47
N VAL A 94 -3.42 -3.61 -25.57
CA VAL A 94 -4.48 -3.41 -26.55
C VAL A 94 -3.86 -2.75 -27.78
N PRO A 95 -3.76 -3.45 -28.93
CA PRO A 95 -3.23 -2.83 -30.14
C PRO A 95 -4.14 -1.67 -30.58
N PRO A 96 -3.56 -0.58 -31.13
CA PRO A 96 -4.36 0.49 -31.70
C PRO A 96 -5.31 -0.05 -32.76
N ALA A 97 -6.52 0.51 -32.82
CA ALA A 97 -7.54 0.09 -33.77
C ALA A 97 -6.96 0.11 -35.20
N GLN A 98 -7.03 -1.03 -35.88
CA GLN A 98 -6.57 -1.16 -37.25
C GLN A 98 -7.47 -0.26 -38.11
N ARG A 99 -6.91 0.80 -38.70
CA ARG A 99 -7.63 1.58 -39.70
C ARG A 99 -7.80 0.70 -40.94
N VAL A 100 -9.05 0.48 -41.34
CA VAL A 100 -9.45 -0.17 -42.59
C VAL A 100 -9.18 0.76 -43.76
#